data_AF-A0RR82-F1
#
_entry.id   AF-A0RR82-F1
#
_cell.length_a   1.000
_cell.length_b   1.000
_cell.length_c   1.000
_cell.angle_alpha   90.00
_cell.angle_beta   90.00
_cell.angle_gamma   90.00
#
_symmetry.space_group_name_H-M   'P 1'
#
loop_
_entity.id
_entity.type
_entity.pdbx_description
1 polymer ?
#
loop_
_entity_poly.entity_id
_entity_poly.type
_entity_poly.pdbx_seq_one_letter_code
_entity_poly.pdbx_strand_id
1 'polypeptide(L)'
;MKKFLIFVLCFLSFLYSKDLEKIYLESGIEAVQKAIEANLQSKDYWQKHLSQMDLKYGYYDSDIFIVVVDKKAKNFYLNEYKDGKLDSKADHKVLTGLMGDKLLEGDLKTPVGVYEITRRFVPEDTYYGPVAFNLSYPNLFDKLRDRTGGGIWIHGFPLNGNIREDVYKTKGCVVMPNDLLLNLESILKDNGGMVLINESGILEAKNEDIALIFAELFKWKEAWTNSDIDRYLSFYDKKFKRYDGVGFDKFKEMKKNIFSRKENKFIQFTKFSITPYPTIDDENIFRVSFMEKYRASAYKFDGIKTLYVKLDGGKMKILVEQ
;
A
#
# COMPACT_ATOMS: atom_id res chain seq x y z
N MET A 1 42.26 29.39 44.97
CA MET A 1 42.19 28.83 43.61
C MET A 1 40.97 27.92 43.51
N LYS A 2 39.91 28.38 42.84
CA LYS A 2 38.63 27.66 42.67
C LYS A 2 38.78 26.64 41.54
N LYS A 3 38.56 25.34 41.80
CA LYS A 3 38.34 24.34 40.75
C LYS A 3 36.84 24.08 40.66
N PHE A 4 36.24 24.56 39.57
CA PHE A 4 34.86 24.30 39.20
C PHE A 4 34.83 22.90 38.57
N LEU A 5 34.19 21.93 39.24
CA LEU A 5 33.93 20.62 38.65
C LEU A 5 32.61 20.74 37.88
N ILE A 6 32.71 20.87 36.55
CA ILE A 6 31.54 20.86 35.66
C ILE A 6 31.08 19.41 35.56
N PHE A 7 29.96 19.09 36.22
CA PHE A 7 29.25 17.83 36.02
C PHE A 7 28.46 17.96 34.71
N VAL A 8 29.02 17.45 33.61
CA VAL A 8 28.28 17.29 32.36
C VAL A 8 27.32 16.12 32.56
N LEU A 9 26.05 16.43 32.84
CA LEU A 9 24.97 15.45 32.77
C LEU A 9 24.73 15.14 31.28
N CYS A 10 25.43 14.13 30.77
CA CYS A 10 25.04 13.49 29.52
C CYS A 10 23.70 12.79 29.74
N PHE A 11 22.61 13.42 29.31
CA PHE A 11 21.34 12.74 29.09
C PHE A 11 21.51 11.78 27.89
N LEU A 12 22.05 10.59 28.17
CA LEU A 12 21.93 9.44 27.29
C LEU A 12 20.47 8.98 27.35
N SER A 13 19.70 9.35 26.34
CA SER A 13 18.36 8.84 26.08
C SER A 13 18.44 7.35 25.71
N PHE A 14 18.60 6.50 26.72
CA PHE A 14 18.28 5.09 26.62
C PHE A 14 16.76 4.94 26.56
N LEU A 15 16.23 4.70 25.36
CA LEU A 15 14.87 4.20 25.19
C LEU A 15 14.80 2.83 25.89
N TYR A 16 14.27 2.85 27.12
CA TYR A 16 13.97 1.64 27.89
C TYR A 16 13.09 0.73 27.05
N SER A 17 13.60 -0.44 26.69
CA SER A 17 12.75 -1.63 26.54
C SER A 17 12.07 -1.81 27.88
N LYS A 18 10.84 -1.33 28.03
CA LYS A 18 10.08 -1.57 29.25
C LYS A 18 9.91 -3.07 29.38
N ASP A 19 10.49 -3.64 30.42
CA ASP A 19 10.30 -5.03 30.81
C ASP A 19 8.78 -5.25 31.00
N LEU A 20 8.16 -5.99 30.09
CA LEU A 20 6.71 -6.15 30.06
C LEU A 20 6.26 -7.03 31.23
N GLU A 21 7.10 -7.97 31.64
CA GLU A 21 6.95 -8.82 32.81
C GLU A 21 6.94 -7.98 34.08
N LYS A 22 7.83 -6.99 34.19
CA LYS A 22 7.82 -6.03 35.29
C LYS A 22 6.53 -5.20 35.32
N ILE A 23 6.10 -4.64 34.18
CA ILE A 23 4.84 -3.88 34.10
C ILE A 23 3.65 -4.76 34.52
N TYR A 24 3.64 -6.02 34.09
CA TYR A 24 2.59 -6.96 34.44
C TYR A 24 2.53 -7.21 35.96
N LEU A 25 3.68 -7.48 36.59
CA LEU A 25 3.77 -7.74 38.02
C LEU A 25 3.41 -6.52 38.87
N GLU A 26 3.75 -5.31 38.42
CA GLU A 26 3.51 -4.07 39.17
C GLU A 26 2.13 -3.45 38.91
N SER A 27 1.56 -3.61 37.70
CA SER A 27 0.40 -2.83 37.24
C SER A 27 -0.64 -3.64 36.45
N GLY A 28 -0.44 -4.95 36.29
CA GLY A 28 -1.39 -5.85 35.65
C GLY A 28 -1.44 -5.78 34.12
N ILE A 29 -2.28 -6.62 33.52
CA ILE A 29 -2.33 -6.85 32.06
C ILE A 29 -2.76 -5.63 31.25
N GLU A 30 -3.64 -4.78 31.79
CA GLU A 30 -4.09 -3.56 31.11
C GLU A 30 -2.94 -2.57 30.91
N ALA A 31 -2.03 -2.48 31.88
CA ALA A 31 -0.83 -1.63 31.78
C ALA A 31 0.14 -2.15 30.73
N VAL A 32 0.28 -3.48 30.61
CA VAL A 32 1.07 -4.12 29.53
C VAL A 32 0.48 -3.79 28.17
N GLN A 33 -0.83 -3.96 28.00
CA GLN A 33 -1.52 -3.62 26.75
C GLN A 33 -1.29 -2.14 26.38
N LYS A 34 -1.45 -1.23 27.34
CA LYS A 34 -1.21 0.20 27.12
C LYS A 34 0.24 0.50 26.73
N ALA A 35 1.22 -0.19 27.32
CA ALA A 35 2.62 -0.05 26.97
C ALA A 35 2.91 -0.52 25.53
N ILE A 36 2.32 -1.63 25.10
CA ILE A 36 2.42 -2.14 23.73
C ILE A 36 1.78 -1.15 22.75
N GLU A 37 0.54 -0.71 23.01
CA GLU A 37 -0.17 0.24 22.16
C GLU A 37 0.60 1.57 22.03
N ALA A 38 1.28 2.03 23.09
CA ALA A 38 2.14 3.21 23.03
C ALA A 38 3.36 3.01 22.11
N ASN A 39 3.97 1.83 22.11
CA ASN A 39 5.06 1.51 21.20
C ASN A 39 4.58 1.48 19.74
N LEU A 40 3.42 0.89 19.47
CA LEU A 40 2.84 0.83 18.12
C LEU A 40 2.47 2.22 17.56
N GLN A 41 2.31 3.23 18.41
CA GLN A 41 2.11 4.63 18.02
C GLN A 41 3.42 5.42 17.83
N SER A 42 4.58 4.80 18.08
CA SER A 42 5.89 5.44 17.99
C SER A 42 6.54 5.20 16.63
N LYS A 43 6.89 6.29 15.94
CA LYS A 43 7.64 6.22 14.67
C LYS A 43 9.02 5.58 14.89
N ASP A 44 9.72 5.94 15.96
CA ASP A 44 11.06 5.41 16.26
C ASP A 44 11.04 3.90 16.51
N TYR A 45 9.98 3.40 17.17
CA TYR A 45 9.77 1.97 17.36
C TYR A 45 9.70 1.25 16.02
N TRP A 46 8.88 1.75 15.10
CA TRP A 46 8.74 1.17 13.77
C TRP A 46 10.00 1.32 12.93
N GLN A 47 10.68 2.47 12.95
CA GLN A 47 11.93 2.64 12.20
C GLN A 47 12.98 1.59 12.60
N LYS A 48 13.11 1.35 13.91
CA LYS A 48 13.99 0.30 14.45
C LYS A 48 13.51 -1.10 14.06
N HIS A 49 12.22 -1.39 14.17
CA HIS A 49 11.66 -2.71 13.86
C HIS A 49 11.81 -3.05 12.37
N LEU A 50 11.66 -2.06 11.50
CA LEU A 50 11.74 -2.19 10.05
C LEU A 50 13.18 -2.10 9.51
N SER A 51 14.19 -1.85 10.35
CA SER A 51 15.55 -1.52 9.89
C SER A 51 16.28 -2.68 9.22
N GLN A 52 15.84 -3.92 9.44
CA GLN A 52 16.43 -5.13 8.88
C GLN A 52 15.69 -5.65 7.65
N MET A 53 14.64 -4.94 7.22
CA MET A 53 13.79 -5.34 6.11
C MET A 53 14.16 -4.56 4.84
N ASP A 54 14.05 -5.20 3.69
CA ASP A 54 14.13 -4.55 2.39
C ASP A 54 12.77 -3.95 2.04
N LEU A 55 12.61 -2.65 2.22
CA LEU A 55 11.34 -1.96 2.06
C LEU A 55 11.16 -1.33 0.68
N LYS A 56 12.03 -1.65 -0.29
CA LYS A 56 12.13 -0.94 -1.56
C LYS A 56 10.78 -0.75 -2.26
N TYR A 57 9.95 -1.79 -2.31
CA TYR A 57 8.61 -1.74 -2.93
C TYR A 57 7.46 -1.84 -1.92
N GLY A 58 7.72 -1.47 -0.66
CA GLY A 58 6.75 -1.48 0.42
C GLY A 58 7.01 -2.55 1.48
N TYR A 59 6.07 -2.66 2.41
CA TYR A 59 6.06 -3.65 3.49
C TYR A 59 4.90 -4.61 3.30
N TYR A 60 5.12 -5.91 3.51
CA TYR A 60 4.10 -6.95 3.41
C TYR A 60 4.29 -7.99 4.53
N ASP A 61 3.22 -8.34 5.24
CA ASP A 61 3.26 -9.43 6.24
C ASP A 61 3.30 -10.83 5.59
N SER A 62 2.92 -10.94 4.32
CA SER A 62 2.79 -12.20 3.60
C SER A 62 3.70 -12.24 2.38
N ASP A 63 4.16 -13.45 2.05
CA ASP A 63 4.90 -13.72 0.83
C ASP A 63 4.10 -13.21 -0.39
N ILE A 64 4.76 -12.43 -1.25
CA ILE A 64 4.10 -11.82 -2.40
C ILE A 64 5.07 -11.60 -3.56
N PHE A 65 4.57 -11.75 -4.79
CA PHE A 65 5.29 -11.29 -5.97
C PHE A 65 4.97 -9.83 -6.27
N ILE A 66 6.02 -9.06 -6.54
CA ILE A 66 5.94 -7.63 -6.84
C ILE A 66 6.53 -7.40 -8.23
N VAL A 67 5.65 -7.03 -9.15
CA VAL A 67 6.01 -6.53 -10.47
C VAL A 67 6.18 -5.02 -10.41
N VAL A 68 7.27 -4.52 -10.97
CA VAL A 68 7.53 -3.08 -11.11
C VAL A 68 7.77 -2.76 -12.57
N VAL A 69 7.04 -1.77 -13.09
CA VAL A 69 7.15 -1.31 -14.47
C VAL A 69 7.56 0.16 -14.47
N ASP A 70 8.57 0.50 -15.27
CA ASP A 70 8.92 1.87 -15.63
C ASP A 70 8.50 2.11 -17.09
N LYS A 71 7.47 2.94 -17.29
CA LYS A 71 6.92 3.22 -18.62
C LYS A 71 7.92 3.91 -19.54
N LYS A 72 8.68 4.88 -19.03
CA LYS A 72 9.65 5.66 -19.82
C LYS A 72 10.85 4.80 -20.23
N ALA A 73 11.44 4.09 -19.28
CA ALA A 73 12.60 3.23 -19.53
C ALA A 73 12.22 1.91 -20.23
N LYS A 74 10.92 1.59 -20.27
CA LYS A 74 10.37 0.34 -20.79
C LYS A 74 10.95 -0.88 -20.07
N ASN A 75 11.12 -0.77 -18.76
CA ASN A 75 11.66 -1.83 -17.91
C ASN A 75 10.55 -2.51 -17.13
N PHE A 76 10.74 -3.80 -16.90
CA PHE A 76 9.91 -4.66 -16.07
C PHE A 76 10.81 -5.42 -15.12
N TYR A 77 10.41 -5.48 -13.85
CA TYR A 77 11.09 -6.23 -12.81
C TYR A 77 10.09 -7.12 -12.10
N LEU A 78 10.45 -8.39 -11.90
CA LEU A 78 9.72 -9.31 -11.04
C LEU A 78 10.55 -9.59 -9.79
N ASN A 79 9.93 -9.42 -8.63
CA ASN A 79 10.56 -9.64 -7.33
C ASN A 79 9.67 -10.55 -6.49
N GLU A 80 10.28 -11.40 -5.67
CA GLU A 80 9.61 -12.10 -4.59
C GLU A 80 9.95 -11.38 -3.29
N TYR A 81 8.92 -10.98 -2.53
CA TYR A 81 9.08 -10.46 -1.19
C TYR A 81 8.71 -11.54 -0.19
N LYS A 82 9.66 -11.92 0.66
CA LYS A 82 9.52 -12.98 1.64
C LYS A 82 10.35 -12.72 2.88
N ASP A 83 9.76 -12.90 4.05
CA ASP A 83 10.44 -12.76 5.35
C ASP A 83 11.22 -11.43 5.49
N GLY A 84 10.65 -10.33 4.99
CA GLY A 84 11.28 -9.01 5.05
C GLY A 84 12.37 -8.76 4.00
N LYS A 85 12.54 -9.62 3.00
CA LYS A 85 13.60 -9.51 1.98
C LYS A 85 13.00 -9.50 0.58
N LEU A 86 13.62 -8.74 -0.33
CA LEU A 86 13.38 -8.84 -1.77
C LEU A 86 14.39 -9.77 -2.43
N ASP A 87 13.89 -10.66 -3.27
CA ASP A 87 14.70 -11.45 -4.20
C ASP A 87 14.28 -11.14 -5.64
N SER A 88 15.24 -10.71 -6.46
CA SER A 88 15.00 -10.35 -7.86
C SER A 88 14.93 -11.62 -8.71
N LYS A 89 13.79 -11.84 -9.36
CA LYS A 89 13.54 -13.06 -10.16
C LYS A 89 13.76 -12.85 -11.65
N ALA A 90 13.47 -11.66 -12.16
CA ALA A 90 13.62 -11.32 -13.57
C ALA A 90 13.63 -9.81 -13.81
N ASP A 91 14.38 -9.37 -14.82
CA ASP A 91 14.40 -8.00 -15.33
C ASP A 91 14.47 -7.97 -16.86
N HIS A 92 13.50 -7.33 -17.50
CA HIS A 92 13.36 -7.38 -18.96
C HIS A 92 12.83 -6.07 -19.55
N LYS A 93 12.96 -5.94 -20.87
CA LYS A 93 12.31 -4.87 -21.63
C LYS A 93 10.86 -5.23 -21.95
N VAL A 94 9.99 -4.24 -21.86
CA VAL A 94 8.56 -4.36 -22.16
C VAL A 94 8.07 -3.24 -23.04
N LEU A 95 6.84 -3.37 -23.53
CA LEU A 95 6.13 -2.33 -24.24
C LEU A 95 4.94 -1.89 -23.40
N THR A 96 4.66 -0.61 -23.43
CA THR A 96 3.55 0.02 -22.72
C THR A 96 2.74 0.86 -23.69
N GLY A 97 1.61 1.39 -23.22
CA GLY A 97 0.84 2.39 -23.93
C GLY A 97 1.52 3.75 -23.93
N LEU A 98 0.75 4.79 -24.22
CA LEU A 98 1.23 6.17 -24.18
C LEU A 98 1.65 6.61 -22.76
N MET A 99 2.52 7.60 -22.73
CA MET A 99 2.87 8.34 -21.51
C MET A 99 1.67 9.14 -20.98
N GLY A 100 1.74 9.52 -19.71
CA GLY A 100 0.66 10.15 -18.95
C GLY A 100 -0.28 9.12 -18.33
N ASP A 101 -1.14 9.59 -17.44
CA ASP A 101 -2.00 8.70 -16.67
C ASP A 101 -3.21 8.28 -17.49
N LYS A 102 -3.68 7.05 -17.24
CA LYS A 102 -4.87 6.52 -17.88
C LYS A 102 -6.11 7.08 -17.19
N LEU A 103 -6.88 7.89 -17.90
CA LEU A 103 -8.05 8.59 -17.39
C LEU A 103 -9.35 8.08 -18.02
N LEU A 104 -9.32 7.71 -19.31
CA LEU A 104 -10.52 7.37 -20.07
C LEU A 104 -10.36 6.04 -20.81
N GLU A 105 -11.48 5.39 -21.10
CA GLU A 105 -11.51 4.30 -22.05
C GLU A 105 -11.00 4.76 -23.43
N GLY A 106 -10.16 3.94 -24.07
CA GLY A 106 -9.61 4.26 -25.40
C GLY A 106 -8.50 5.32 -25.45
N ASP A 107 -8.03 5.86 -24.32
CA ASP A 107 -6.95 6.87 -24.30
C ASP A 107 -5.54 6.31 -24.61
N LEU A 108 -5.43 5.00 -24.85
CA LEU A 108 -4.23 4.25 -25.23
C LEU A 108 -3.08 4.31 -24.21
N LYS A 109 -3.34 4.70 -22.96
CA LYS A 109 -2.31 4.81 -21.92
C LYS A 109 -2.26 3.58 -21.03
N THR A 110 -1.05 3.22 -20.59
CA THR A 110 -0.89 2.31 -19.44
C THR A 110 -1.06 3.14 -18.16
N PRO A 111 -1.89 2.70 -17.20
CA PRO A 111 -2.14 3.46 -15.99
C PRO A 111 -0.89 3.61 -15.12
N VAL A 112 -0.84 4.66 -14.30
CA VAL A 112 0.19 4.86 -13.27
C VAL A 112 -0.44 4.61 -11.90
N GLY A 113 0.19 3.75 -11.10
CA GLY A 113 -0.35 3.38 -9.78
C GLY A 113 -0.06 1.93 -9.39
N VAL A 114 -0.89 1.42 -8.47
CA VAL A 114 -0.75 0.08 -7.88
C VAL A 114 -1.95 -0.79 -8.26
N TYR A 115 -1.67 -1.97 -8.81
CA TYR A 115 -2.66 -2.91 -9.29
C TYR A 115 -2.38 -4.31 -8.77
N GLU A 116 -3.40 -5.15 -8.75
CA GLU A 116 -3.28 -6.56 -8.39
C GLU A 116 -3.41 -7.42 -9.65
N ILE A 117 -2.63 -8.49 -9.73
CA ILE A 117 -2.85 -9.56 -10.70
C ILE A 117 -4.05 -10.37 -10.20
N THR A 118 -5.18 -10.21 -10.88
CA THR A 118 -6.46 -10.78 -10.47
C THR A 118 -6.68 -12.20 -10.99
N ARG A 119 -6.12 -12.53 -12.16
CA ARG A 119 -6.16 -13.87 -12.74
C ARG A 119 -5.14 -14.03 -13.86
N ARG A 120 -4.73 -15.28 -14.06
CA ARG A 120 -4.05 -15.79 -15.26
C ARG A 120 -5.07 -16.43 -16.19
N PHE A 121 -4.94 -16.25 -17.50
CA PHE A 121 -5.82 -16.88 -18.50
C PHE A 121 -5.11 -17.05 -19.85
N VAL A 122 -5.62 -17.95 -20.70
CA VAL A 122 -5.21 -18.06 -22.11
C VAL A 122 -6.16 -17.18 -22.94
N PRO A 123 -5.65 -16.16 -23.66
CA PRO A 123 -6.49 -15.34 -24.54
C PRO A 123 -7.07 -16.18 -25.70
N GLU A 124 -8.31 -15.91 -26.07
CA GLU A 124 -8.93 -16.53 -27.27
C GLU A 124 -8.30 -16.01 -28.57
N ASP A 125 -7.97 -14.72 -28.59
CA ASP A 125 -7.29 -14.07 -29.70
C ASP A 125 -5.77 -14.25 -29.56
N THR A 126 -5.18 -14.91 -30.55
CA THR A 126 -3.75 -15.23 -30.61
C THR A 126 -2.85 -13.99 -30.71
N TYR A 127 -3.42 -12.81 -30.98
CA TYR A 127 -2.71 -11.52 -30.90
C TYR A 127 -2.07 -11.28 -29.52
N TYR A 128 -2.69 -11.78 -28.44
CA TYR A 128 -2.23 -11.54 -27.06
C TYR A 128 -1.18 -12.55 -26.56
N GLY A 129 -0.70 -13.44 -27.44
CA GLY A 129 0.31 -14.43 -27.07
C GLY A 129 -0.27 -15.65 -26.34
N PRO A 130 0.59 -16.48 -25.71
CA PRO A 130 0.19 -17.78 -25.18
C PRO A 130 -0.56 -17.70 -23.84
N VAL A 131 -0.42 -16.60 -23.09
CA VAL A 131 -1.03 -16.39 -21.77
C VAL A 131 -1.18 -14.89 -21.52
N ALA A 132 -2.06 -14.50 -20.59
CA ALA A 132 -2.19 -13.14 -20.11
C ALA A 132 -2.52 -13.09 -18.61
N PHE A 133 -2.10 -12.01 -17.96
CA PHE A 133 -2.41 -11.68 -16.57
C PHE A 133 -3.28 -10.43 -16.52
N ASN A 134 -4.48 -10.54 -15.95
CA ASN A 134 -5.40 -9.41 -15.83
C ASN A 134 -5.09 -8.54 -14.62
N LEU A 135 -4.89 -7.24 -14.83
CA LEU A 135 -4.67 -6.27 -13.75
C LEU A 135 -5.99 -5.70 -13.24
N SER A 136 -6.01 -5.28 -11.97
CA SER A 136 -7.20 -4.72 -11.31
C SER A 136 -7.56 -3.29 -11.72
N TYR A 137 -7.06 -2.79 -12.87
CA TYR A 137 -7.46 -1.47 -13.38
C TYR A 137 -8.91 -1.48 -13.91
N PRO A 138 -9.74 -0.47 -13.58
CA PRO A 138 -9.47 0.60 -12.62
C PRO A 138 -9.60 0.10 -11.17
N ASN A 139 -8.61 0.43 -10.33
CA ASN A 139 -8.65 0.10 -8.91
C ASN A 139 -9.63 1.05 -8.16
N LEU A 140 -9.76 0.91 -6.84
CA LEU A 140 -10.67 1.78 -6.07
C LEU A 140 -10.29 3.28 -6.16
N PHE A 141 -8.99 3.58 -6.15
CA PHE A 141 -8.49 4.96 -6.22
C PHE A 141 -8.75 5.60 -7.58
N ASP A 142 -8.67 4.81 -8.65
CA ASP A 142 -9.03 5.18 -10.01
C ASP A 142 -10.54 5.44 -10.14
N LYS A 143 -11.37 4.51 -9.65
CA LYS A 143 -12.84 4.61 -9.73
C LYS A 143 -13.38 5.83 -9.00
N LEU A 144 -12.86 6.15 -7.82
CA LEU A 144 -13.27 7.33 -7.05
C LEU A 144 -12.78 8.66 -7.65
N ARG A 145 -11.97 8.61 -8.70
CA ARG A 145 -11.53 9.74 -9.53
C ARG A 145 -12.12 9.70 -10.93
N ASP A 146 -13.22 8.98 -11.10
CA ASP A 146 -13.99 8.88 -12.33
C ASP A 146 -13.16 8.38 -13.53
N ARG A 147 -12.11 7.60 -13.28
CA ARG A 147 -11.31 6.98 -14.34
C ARG A 147 -12.05 5.76 -14.92
N THR A 148 -12.03 5.64 -16.24
CA THR A 148 -12.81 4.62 -16.98
C THR A 148 -11.94 3.72 -17.87
N GLY A 149 -12.58 2.68 -18.43
CA GLY A 149 -11.93 1.64 -19.22
C GLY A 149 -11.63 0.39 -18.41
N GLY A 150 -10.83 -0.51 -18.98
CA GLY A 150 -10.48 -1.80 -18.40
C GLY A 150 -9.55 -2.58 -19.32
N GLY A 151 -9.40 -3.88 -19.08
CA GLY A 151 -8.64 -4.77 -19.97
C GLY A 151 -7.14 -4.47 -20.01
N ILE A 152 -6.57 -3.97 -18.91
CA ILE A 152 -5.13 -3.75 -18.79
C ILE A 152 -4.47 -5.06 -18.39
N TRP A 153 -3.72 -5.66 -19.31
CA TRP A 153 -3.10 -6.97 -19.12
C TRP A 153 -1.59 -6.91 -19.21
N ILE A 154 -0.93 -7.88 -18.57
CA ILE A 154 0.44 -8.27 -18.92
C ILE A 154 0.31 -9.47 -19.88
N HIS A 155 0.75 -9.32 -21.13
CA HIS A 155 0.57 -10.36 -22.15
C HIS A 155 1.74 -10.44 -23.15
N GLY A 156 1.64 -11.38 -24.08
CA GLY A 156 2.69 -11.72 -25.03
C GLY A 156 2.59 -11.01 -26.38
N PHE A 157 3.54 -11.30 -27.26
CA PHE A 157 3.44 -10.95 -28.68
C PHE A 157 2.53 -11.92 -29.44
N PRO A 158 1.96 -11.47 -30.59
CA PRO A 158 1.09 -12.31 -31.40
C PRO A 158 1.71 -13.65 -31.81
N LEU A 159 0.89 -14.71 -31.84
CA LEU A 159 1.26 -16.02 -32.38
C LEU A 159 0.92 -16.13 -33.87
N ASN A 160 1.58 -17.07 -34.56
CA ASN A 160 1.17 -17.60 -35.88
C ASN A 160 0.88 -16.55 -36.97
N GLY A 161 1.86 -15.73 -37.33
CA GLY A 161 1.77 -14.83 -38.49
C GLY A 161 0.97 -13.55 -38.29
N ASN A 162 0.33 -13.37 -37.13
CA ASN A 162 -0.22 -12.08 -36.74
C ASN A 162 0.91 -11.06 -36.56
N ILE A 163 0.74 -9.88 -37.16
CA ILE A 163 1.71 -8.79 -37.08
C ILE A 163 1.18 -7.75 -36.10
N ARG A 164 2.05 -7.32 -35.19
CA ARG A 164 1.76 -6.17 -34.35
C ARG A 164 2.02 -4.89 -35.15
N GLU A 165 0.94 -4.18 -35.48
CA GLU A 165 0.99 -2.96 -36.31
C GLU A 165 1.86 -1.86 -35.69
N ASP A 166 1.71 -1.59 -34.38
CA ASP A 166 2.56 -0.66 -33.64
C ASP A 166 3.60 -1.43 -32.83
N VAL A 167 4.83 -1.51 -33.35
CA VAL A 167 5.94 -2.20 -32.68
C VAL A 167 6.47 -1.45 -31.45
N TYR A 168 6.10 -0.18 -31.24
CA TYR A 168 6.64 0.66 -30.19
C TYR A 168 5.71 0.84 -28.99
N LYS A 169 4.38 0.72 -29.18
CA LYS A 169 3.35 1.05 -28.16
C LYS A 169 2.15 0.11 -28.19
N THR A 170 1.51 -0.04 -27.04
CA THR A 170 0.27 -0.84 -26.89
C THR A 170 -0.93 0.10 -26.76
N LYS A 171 -2.15 -0.47 -26.66
CA LYS A 171 -3.36 0.30 -26.33
C LYS A 171 -3.57 0.48 -24.82
N GLY A 172 -2.57 0.12 -23.99
CA GLY A 172 -2.59 0.24 -22.53
C GLY A 172 -1.97 -0.96 -21.79
N CYS A 173 -1.91 -2.13 -22.42
CA CYS A 173 -1.29 -3.34 -21.85
C CYS A 173 0.22 -3.21 -21.65
N VAL A 174 0.78 -4.05 -20.79
CA VAL A 174 2.21 -4.31 -20.67
C VAL A 174 2.54 -5.55 -21.50
N VAL A 175 3.41 -5.42 -22.50
CA VAL A 175 3.69 -6.50 -23.47
C VAL A 175 5.14 -6.92 -23.43
N MET A 176 5.38 -8.22 -23.45
CA MET A 176 6.72 -8.82 -23.41
C MET A 176 6.87 -10.02 -24.35
N PRO A 177 8.11 -10.41 -24.70
CA PRO A 177 8.41 -11.65 -25.44
C PRO A 177 7.74 -12.89 -24.84
N ASN A 178 7.26 -13.80 -25.70
CA ASN A 178 6.46 -14.96 -25.28
C ASN A 178 7.24 -15.95 -24.40
N ASP A 179 8.54 -16.12 -24.66
CA ASP A 179 9.45 -16.91 -23.85
C ASP A 179 9.61 -16.33 -22.43
N LEU A 180 9.77 -15.01 -22.33
CA LEU A 180 9.85 -14.31 -21.05
C LEU A 180 8.51 -14.35 -20.29
N LEU A 181 7.40 -14.26 -21.01
CA LEU A 181 6.06 -14.37 -20.43
C LEU A 181 5.78 -15.77 -19.88
N LEU A 182 6.19 -16.83 -20.57
CA LEU A 182 6.07 -18.21 -20.09
C LEU A 182 6.97 -18.45 -18.88
N ASN A 183 8.14 -17.82 -18.82
CA ASN A 183 8.97 -17.83 -17.60
C ASN A 183 8.25 -17.13 -16.44
N LEU A 184 7.71 -15.93 -16.67
CA LEU A 184 6.88 -15.21 -15.68
C LEU A 184 5.73 -16.08 -15.16
N GLU A 185 5.02 -16.78 -16.05
CA GLU A 185 3.96 -17.72 -15.70
C GLU A 185 4.46 -18.88 -14.83
N SER A 186 5.62 -19.45 -15.13
CA SER A 186 6.17 -20.55 -14.34
C SER A 186 6.47 -20.15 -12.88
N ILE A 187 6.82 -18.87 -12.66
CA ILE A 187 7.14 -18.29 -11.35
C ILE A 187 5.85 -17.88 -10.63
N LEU A 188 5.00 -17.06 -11.28
CA LEU A 188 3.77 -16.54 -10.68
C LEU A 188 2.71 -17.62 -10.51
N LYS A 189 2.61 -18.55 -11.46
CA LYS A 189 1.51 -19.53 -11.55
C LYS A 189 0.16 -18.81 -11.41
N ASP A 190 -0.61 -19.18 -10.39
CA ASP A 190 -1.89 -18.53 -10.02
C ASP A 190 -1.76 -17.73 -8.71
N ASN A 191 -0.55 -17.45 -8.22
CA ASN A 191 -0.29 -16.84 -6.90
C ASN A 191 -0.57 -15.32 -6.82
N GLY A 192 -1.25 -14.74 -7.82
CA GLY A 192 -1.52 -13.30 -7.87
C GLY A 192 -0.24 -12.47 -7.86
N GLY A 193 -0.31 -11.25 -7.34
CA GLY A 193 0.83 -10.35 -7.19
C GLY A 193 0.44 -8.88 -7.19
N MET A 194 1.35 -8.02 -6.74
CA MET A 194 1.22 -6.57 -6.79
C MET A 194 1.98 -6.03 -8.00
N VAL A 195 1.42 -5.05 -8.70
CA VAL A 195 1.99 -4.42 -9.89
C VAL A 195 2.08 -2.92 -9.67
N LEU A 196 3.29 -2.39 -9.54
CA LEU A 196 3.58 -0.96 -9.43
C LEU A 196 3.97 -0.45 -10.81
N ILE A 197 3.13 0.39 -11.41
CA ILE A 197 3.42 0.99 -12.72
C ILE A 197 3.79 2.45 -12.50
N ASN A 198 5.01 2.80 -12.86
CA ASN A 198 5.59 4.12 -12.71
C ASN A 198 5.66 4.82 -14.08
N GLU A 199 5.48 6.14 -14.07
CA GLU A 199 5.60 6.96 -15.27
C GLU A 199 7.07 7.04 -15.75
N SER A 200 7.99 7.36 -14.83
CA SER A 200 9.42 7.52 -15.13
C SER A 200 10.23 7.28 -13.86
N GLY A 201 11.21 6.39 -13.91
CA GLY A 201 11.93 5.96 -12.71
C GLY A 201 11.08 5.03 -11.85
N ILE A 202 11.72 4.44 -10.84
CA ILE A 202 11.06 3.52 -9.92
C ILE A 202 10.85 4.24 -8.59
N LEU A 203 9.60 4.33 -8.14
CA LEU A 203 9.28 4.81 -6.81
C LEU A 203 9.70 3.78 -5.77
N GLU A 204 10.61 4.19 -4.88
CA GLU A 204 11.08 3.38 -3.75
C GLU A 204 10.51 3.91 -2.44
N ALA A 205 9.99 3.02 -1.59
CA ALA A 205 9.52 3.40 -0.27
C ALA A 205 10.68 3.57 0.72
N LYS A 206 10.56 4.58 1.58
CA LYS A 206 11.52 4.83 2.65
C LYS A 206 11.04 4.18 3.94
N ASN A 207 11.98 3.62 4.71
CA ASN A 207 11.71 3.13 6.06
C ASN A 207 10.99 4.19 6.91
N GLU A 208 11.43 5.45 6.80
CA GLU A 208 10.83 6.57 7.52
C GLU A 208 9.34 6.77 7.23
N ASP A 209 8.94 6.63 5.96
CA ASP A 209 7.56 6.82 5.51
C ASP A 209 6.67 5.67 6.00
N ILE A 210 7.12 4.42 5.85
CA ILE A 210 6.39 3.24 6.32
C ILE A 210 6.25 3.26 7.85
N ALA A 211 7.31 3.64 8.57
CA ALA A 211 7.28 3.77 10.02
C ALA A 211 6.30 4.86 10.49
N LEU A 212 6.24 5.98 9.77
CA LEU A 212 5.27 7.04 10.02
C LEU A 212 3.84 6.55 9.79
N ILE A 213 3.58 5.82 8.70
CA ILE A 213 2.26 5.26 8.38
C ILE A 213 1.80 4.34 9.50
N PHE A 214 2.64 3.40 9.95
CA PHE A 214 2.27 2.52 11.07
C PHE A 214 1.95 3.33 12.33
N ALA A 215 2.82 4.24 12.73
CA ALA A 215 2.61 5.07 13.93
C ALA A 215 1.29 5.84 13.87
N GLU A 216 0.99 6.49 12.75
CA GLU A 216 -0.24 7.26 12.57
C GLU A 216 -1.49 6.35 12.44
N LEU A 217 -1.37 5.16 11.84
CA LEU A 217 -2.44 4.18 11.74
C LEU A 217 -2.87 3.67 13.13
N PHE A 218 -1.91 3.41 14.02
CA PHE A 218 -2.22 3.00 15.39
C PHE A 218 -2.77 4.15 16.25
N LYS A 219 -2.35 5.40 16.01
CA LYS A 219 -2.99 6.57 16.62
C LYS A 219 -4.43 6.76 16.14
N TRP A 220 -4.69 6.51 14.86
CA TRP A 220 -6.04 6.52 14.28
C TRP A 220 -6.91 5.40 14.87
N LYS A 221 -6.37 4.19 15.03
CA LYS A 221 -7.05 3.06 15.71
C LYS A 221 -7.42 3.41 17.15
N GLU A 222 -6.52 4.03 17.90
CA GLU A 222 -6.76 4.45 19.28
C GLU A 222 -7.88 5.49 19.36
N ALA A 223 -7.84 6.53 18.52
CA ALA A 223 -8.89 7.54 18.46
C ALA A 223 -10.25 6.92 18.11
N TRP A 224 -10.27 5.95 17.19
CA TRP A 224 -11.49 5.22 16.83
C TRP A 224 -12.01 4.37 18.00
N THR A 225 -11.13 3.59 18.64
CA THR A 225 -11.47 2.74 19.79
C THR A 225 -12.10 3.57 20.91
N ASN A 226 -11.52 4.73 21.22
CA ASN A 226 -11.93 5.60 22.31
C ASN A 226 -13.09 6.55 21.95
N SER A 227 -13.61 6.49 20.72
CA SER A 227 -14.62 7.42 20.21
C SER A 227 -14.19 8.90 20.30
N ASP A 228 -12.89 9.19 20.15
CA ASP A 228 -12.34 10.55 20.06
C ASP A 228 -12.55 11.08 18.63
N ILE A 229 -13.69 11.76 18.43
CA ILE A 229 -14.15 12.15 17.10
C ILE A 229 -13.26 13.21 16.45
N ASP A 230 -12.74 14.17 17.22
CA ASP A 230 -11.95 15.26 16.67
C ASP A 230 -10.56 14.75 16.26
N ARG A 231 -9.94 13.90 17.09
CA ARG A 231 -8.68 13.24 16.73
C ARG A 231 -8.88 12.28 15.56
N TYR A 232 -9.94 11.47 15.56
CA TYR A 232 -10.24 10.53 14.47
C TYR A 232 -10.40 11.26 13.13
N LEU A 233 -11.22 12.32 13.08
CA LEU A 233 -11.44 13.09 11.85
C LEU A 233 -10.19 13.85 11.39
N SER A 234 -9.24 14.15 12.28
CA SER A 234 -7.99 14.81 11.93
C SER A 234 -7.09 13.99 11.01
N PHE A 235 -7.27 12.67 10.93
CA PHE A 235 -6.54 11.79 10.01
C PHE A 235 -7.08 11.81 8.59
N TYR A 236 -8.21 12.44 8.32
CA TYR A 236 -8.83 12.45 7.00
C TYR A 236 -8.48 13.72 6.23
N ASP A 237 -8.26 13.57 4.92
CA ASP A 237 -8.11 14.71 4.02
C ASP A 237 -9.47 15.35 3.70
N LYS A 238 -9.48 16.64 3.36
CA LYS A 238 -10.72 17.32 2.93
C LYS A 238 -11.26 16.76 1.61
N LYS A 239 -10.38 16.22 0.75
CA LYS A 239 -10.72 15.54 -0.50
C LYS A 239 -11.12 14.06 -0.29
N PHE A 240 -11.29 13.62 0.96
CA PHE A 240 -11.62 12.24 1.28
C PHE A 240 -12.88 11.75 0.55
N LYS A 241 -12.80 10.50 0.08
CA LYS A 241 -13.91 9.71 -0.48
C LYS A 241 -13.94 8.32 0.13
N ARG A 242 -15.08 7.93 0.68
CA ARG A 242 -15.33 6.52 1.04
C ARG A 242 -15.55 5.70 -0.24
N TYR A 243 -15.39 4.37 -0.15
CA TYR A 243 -15.56 3.44 -1.27
C TYR A 243 -16.87 3.59 -2.07
N ASP A 244 -17.93 4.10 -1.45
CA ASP A 244 -19.24 4.35 -2.07
C ASP A 244 -19.41 5.80 -2.58
N GLY A 245 -18.32 6.56 -2.66
CA GLY A 245 -18.31 7.93 -3.17
C GLY A 245 -18.71 9.00 -2.15
N VAL A 246 -19.08 8.62 -0.92
CA VAL A 246 -19.43 9.56 0.16
C VAL A 246 -18.21 10.44 0.49
N GLY A 247 -18.38 11.76 0.38
CA GLY A 247 -17.34 12.74 0.67
C GLY A 247 -17.19 13.04 2.17
N PHE A 248 -16.13 13.79 2.50
CA PHE A 248 -15.73 14.12 3.86
C PHE A 248 -16.85 14.68 4.75
N ASP A 249 -17.63 15.66 4.31
CA ASP A 249 -18.62 16.32 5.16
C ASP A 249 -19.74 15.36 5.63
N LYS A 250 -20.31 14.60 4.70
CA LYS A 250 -21.32 13.57 5.02
C LYS A 250 -20.74 12.46 5.88
N PHE A 251 -19.51 12.02 5.59
CA PHE A 251 -18.81 11.02 6.40
C PHE A 251 -18.59 11.51 7.84
N LYS A 252 -18.17 12.78 7.99
CA LYS A 252 -17.96 13.45 9.28
C LYS A 252 -19.25 13.50 10.11
N GLU A 253 -20.36 13.92 9.53
CA GLU A 253 -21.66 13.95 10.21
C GLU A 253 -22.09 12.56 10.67
N MET A 254 -21.98 11.56 9.78
CA MET A 254 -22.26 10.16 10.12
C MET A 254 -21.39 9.67 11.28
N LYS A 255 -20.08 9.92 11.24
CA LYS A 255 -19.16 9.47 12.29
C LYS A 255 -19.39 10.20 13.62
N LYS A 256 -19.74 11.49 13.61
CA LYS A 256 -20.16 12.22 14.81
C LYS A 256 -21.34 11.55 15.51
N ASN A 257 -22.35 11.15 14.74
CA ASN A 257 -23.53 10.45 15.27
C ASN A 257 -23.21 9.04 15.79
N ILE A 258 -22.24 8.35 15.19
CA ILE A 258 -21.79 7.03 15.67
C ILE A 258 -20.98 7.17 16.97
N PHE A 259 -20.07 8.14 17.03
CA PHE A 259 -19.15 8.32 18.15
C PHE A 259 -19.86 8.90 19.40
N SER A 260 -20.95 9.67 19.22
CA SER A 260 -21.75 10.19 20.33
C SER A 260 -22.39 9.08 21.18
N ARG A 261 -22.57 7.87 20.63
CA ARG A 261 -23.09 6.70 21.35
C ARG A 261 -22.10 6.12 22.37
N LYS A 262 -20.81 6.46 22.25
CA LYS A 262 -19.72 5.98 23.12
C LYS A 262 -19.73 4.45 23.33
N GLU A 263 -20.10 3.70 22.29
CA GLU A 263 -20.10 2.24 22.35
C GLU A 263 -18.67 1.72 22.57
N ASN A 264 -18.52 0.72 23.43
CA ASN A 264 -17.28 -0.03 23.59
C ASN A 264 -16.94 -0.75 22.28
N LYS A 265 -15.70 -0.62 21.83
CA LYS A 265 -15.20 -1.19 20.58
C LYS A 265 -13.97 -2.03 20.85
N PHE A 266 -13.92 -3.19 20.21
CA PHE A 266 -12.69 -3.94 20.01
C PHE A 266 -12.28 -3.81 18.55
N ILE A 267 -11.06 -3.34 18.30
CA ILE A 267 -10.52 -3.14 16.96
C ILE A 267 -9.12 -3.72 16.92
N GLN A 268 -8.90 -4.70 16.05
CA GLN A 268 -7.61 -5.36 15.85
C GLN A 268 -7.25 -5.34 14.37
N PHE A 269 -6.00 -4.99 14.08
CA PHE A 269 -5.42 -5.00 12.74
C PHE A 269 -4.33 -6.06 12.66
N THR A 270 -4.29 -6.80 11.55
CA THR A 270 -3.31 -7.86 11.27
C THR A 270 -3.06 -7.95 9.76
N LYS A 271 -2.01 -8.65 9.32
CA LYS A 271 -1.73 -8.92 7.90
C LYS A 271 -1.63 -7.64 7.05
N PHE A 272 -0.69 -6.78 7.41
CA PHE A 272 -0.47 -5.50 6.77
C PHE A 272 0.19 -5.63 5.40
N SER A 273 -0.18 -4.73 4.50
CA SER A 273 0.48 -4.44 3.22
C SER A 273 0.50 -2.93 3.05
N ILE A 274 1.68 -2.34 2.92
CA ILE A 274 1.90 -0.89 2.74
C ILE A 274 2.73 -0.72 1.48
N THR A 275 2.09 -0.32 0.39
CA THR A 275 2.70 -0.21 -0.95
C THR A 275 2.81 1.26 -1.33
N PRO A 276 4.00 1.78 -1.71
CA PRO A 276 4.10 3.12 -2.28
C PRO A 276 3.28 3.18 -3.56
N TYR A 277 2.51 4.25 -3.75
CA TYR A 277 1.60 4.40 -4.87
C TYR A 277 2.18 5.39 -5.89
N PRO A 278 2.67 4.93 -7.05
CA PRO A 278 3.17 5.84 -8.08
C PRO A 278 2.08 6.81 -8.55
N THR A 279 2.46 8.06 -8.71
CA THR A 279 1.59 9.14 -9.21
C THR A 279 2.33 9.92 -10.31
N ILE A 280 1.60 10.78 -11.03
CA ILE A 280 2.22 11.65 -12.06
C ILE A 280 2.71 12.97 -11.46
N ASP A 281 2.11 13.40 -10.37
CA ASP A 281 2.40 14.64 -9.66
C ASP A 281 3.36 14.45 -8.48
N ASP A 282 4.00 13.28 -8.38
CA ASP A 282 4.93 12.89 -7.34
C ASP A 282 4.38 13.09 -5.91
N GLU A 283 3.04 13.03 -5.75
CA GLU A 283 2.42 13.00 -4.43
C GLU A 283 2.87 11.74 -3.66
N ASN A 284 3.28 11.93 -2.40
CA ASN A 284 3.72 10.84 -1.54
C ASN A 284 2.51 10.04 -1.01
N ILE A 285 1.98 9.14 -1.84
CA ILE A 285 0.79 8.34 -1.57
C ILE A 285 1.18 6.88 -1.33
N PHE A 286 0.44 6.22 -0.45
CA PHE A 286 0.55 4.79 -0.19
C PHE A 286 -0.82 4.13 -0.22
N ARG A 287 -0.86 2.90 -0.74
CA ARG A 287 -1.97 1.96 -0.50
C ARG A 287 -1.65 1.16 0.77
N VAL A 288 -2.53 1.21 1.75
CA VAL A 288 -2.40 0.52 3.04
C VAL A 288 -3.56 -0.45 3.19
N SER A 289 -3.27 -1.73 3.28
CA SER A 289 -4.26 -2.80 3.44
C SER A 289 -3.95 -3.64 4.68
N PHE A 290 -4.98 -4.07 5.39
CA PHE A 290 -4.86 -4.97 6.55
C PHE A 290 -6.16 -5.71 6.82
N MET A 291 -6.08 -6.87 7.46
CA MET A 291 -7.24 -7.55 8.03
C MET A 291 -7.70 -6.81 9.28
N GLU A 292 -8.95 -6.36 9.28
CA GLU A 292 -9.62 -5.77 10.42
C GLU A 292 -10.56 -6.78 11.07
N LYS A 293 -10.47 -6.87 12.39
CA LYS A 293 -11.46 -7.50 13.27
C LYS A 293 -12.08 -6.44 14.16
N TYR A 294 -13.32 -6.09 13.88
CA TYR A 294 -14.09 -5.07 14.58
C TYR A 294 -15.26 -5.69 15.35
N ARG A 295 -15.43 -5.33 16.61
CA ARG A 295 -16.59 -5.70 17.43
C ARG A 295 -17.11 -4.49 18.20
N ALA A 296 -18.39 -4.22 18.07
CA ALA A 296 -19.17 -3.34 18.94
C ALA A 296 -20.56 -3.97 19.14
N SER A 297 -21.33 -3.48 20.10
CA SER A 297 -22.69 -3.99 20.35
C SER A 297 -23.58 -3.92 19.12
N ALA A 298 -23.48 -2.83 18.34
CA ALA A 298 -24.33 -2.60 17.17
C ALA A 298 -23.79 -3.22 15.86
N TYR A 299 -22.51 -3.60 15.80
CA TYR A 299 -21.88 -3.99 14.52
C TYR A 299 -20.66 -4.87 14.71
N LYS A 300 -20.47 -5.83 13.80
CA LYS A 300 -19.30 -6.70 13.71
C LYS A 300 -18.79 -6.73 12.28
N PHE A 301 -17.48 -6.73 12.12
CA PHE A 301 -16.83 -6.85 10.81
C PHE A 301 -15.54 -7.66 10.94
N ASP A 302 -15.34 -8.56 9.97
CA ASP A 302 -14.11 -9.31 9.74
C ASP A 302 -13.81 -9.24 8.25
N GLY A 303 -12.74 -8.57 7.86
CA GLY A 303 -12.43 -8.40 6.45
C GLY A 303 -11.20 -7.56 6.18
N ILE A 304 -10.87 -7.42 4.90
CA ILE A 304 -9.78 -6.56 4.46
C ILE A 304 -10.27 -5.11 4.47
N LYS A 305 -9.51 -4.25 5.14
CA LYS A 305 -9.63 -2.80 5.05
C LYS A 305 -8.56 -2.27 4.12
N THR A 306 -8.93 -1.39 3.20
CA THR A 306 -7.96 -0.71 2.31
C THR A 306 -8.10 0.79 2.46
N LEU A 307 -6.97 1.45 2.72
CA LEU A 307 -6.83 2.89 2.76
C LEU A 307 -5.90 3.33 1.63
N TYR A 308 -6.16 4.51 1.08
CA TYR A 308 -5.15 5.26 0.32
C TYR A 308 -4.82 6.49 1.14
N VAL A 309 -3.56 6.63 1.49
CA VAL A 309 -3.08 7.67 2.39
C VAL A 309 -2.03 8.53 1.72
N LYS A 310 -2.06 9.83 1.98
CA LYS A 310 -1.03 10.78 1.60
C LYS A 310 -0.19 11.12 2.83
N LEU A 311 1.12 11.21 2.66
CA LEU A 311 2.02 11.79 3.64
C LEU A 311 2.22 13.27 3.33
N ASP A 312 1.85 14.13 4.28
CA ASP A 312 1.96 15.59 4.15
C ASP A 312 2.41 16.21 5.47
N GLY A 313 3.51 16.96 5.45
CA GLY A 313 4.06 17.63 6.63
C GLY A 313 4.34 16.69 7.81
N GLY A 314 4.79 15.46 7.54
CA GLY A 314 5.05 14.44 8.57
C GLY A 314 3.78 13.86 9.21
N LYS A 315 2.62 13.97 8.55
CA LYS A 315 1.35 13.37 8.98
C LYS A 315 0.77 12.48 7.90
N MET A 316 0.02 11.47 8.33
CA MET A 316 -0.79 10.63 7.46
C MET A 316 -2.17 11.26 7.26
N LYS A 317 -2.63 11.36 6.00
CA LYS A 317 -3.96 11.81 5.61
C LYS A 317 -4.67 10.77 4.76
N ILE A 318 -5.82 10.28 5.20
CA ILE A 318 -6.64 9.30 4.51
C ILE A 318 -7.40 10.00 3.38
N LEU A 319 -7.10 9.62 2.14
CA LEU A 319 -7.78 10.07 0.92
C LEU A 319 -8.96 9.16 0.58
N VAL A 320 -8.80 7.85 0.79
CA VAL A 320 -9.83 6.85 0.50
C VAL A 320 -9.87 5.80 1.61
N GLU A 321 -11.08 5.36 1.97
CA GLU A 321 -11.32 4.26 2.92
C GLU A 321 -12.36 3.29 2.33
N GLN A 322 -12.01 2.01 2.32
CA GLN A 322 -12.89 0.88 2.01
C GLN A 322 -13.26 0.10 3.25
#